data_AF-A0A8F4FWY7-F1
#
_entry.id   AF-A0A8F4FWY7-F1
#
_cell.length_a   1.000
_cell.length_b   1.000
_cell.length_c   1.000
_cell.angle_alpha   90.00
_cell.angle_beta   90.00
_cell.angle_gamma   90.00
#
_symmetry.space_group_name_H-M   'P 1'
#
loop_
_entity.id
_entity.type
_entity.pdbx_description
1 polymer ?
#
loop_
_entity_poly.entity_id
_entity_poly.type
_entity_poly.pdbx_seq_one_letter_code
_entity_poly.pdbx_strand_id
1 'polypeptide(L)'
;MEWLLVALIAILCTATTLACIVALIARNRVNRHHRVDPAVPTDAPLTWLVDPRAPAKLHRRLAKVGTSTTAVADDLRPTGRKARKVEPSPLVATAEDLRAQAVLLDRQVARLAVLAAGARRGPLHQLGRSVDDVEAAAARLVALSTQVRTPRGLSADDGTLADITARVDRLAEAHQELVELDRGNGLHDRPLAAPPLVRTPEGGARSPLPPPPAPRPATRPTAAAPPSPGPADDTRVAPQTEPPQPQTWPPTPSR
;
A
#
# COMPACT_ATOMS: atom_id res chain seq x y z
N MET A 1 -9.00 -44.56 -44.25
CA MET A 1 -7.81 -43.78 -43.83
C MET A 1 -8.16 -42.31 -43.58
N GLU A 2 -9.01 -41.69 -44.40
CA GLU A 2 -9.43 -40.27 -44.25
C GLU A 2 -10.05 -39.94 -42.88
N TRP A 3 -10.94 -40.79 -42.35
CA TRP A 3 -11.55 -40.60 -41.03
C TRP A 3 -10.55 -40.57 -39.86
N LEU A 4 -9.46 -41.33 -39.95
CA LEU A 4 -8.41 -41.32 -38.92
C LEU A 4 -7.64 -40.01 -38.91
N LEU A 5 -7.39 -39.44 -40.11
CA LEU A 5 -6.72 -38.16 -40.25
C LEU A 5 -7.57 -37.02 -39.69
N VAL A 6 -8.88 -37.01 -39.97
CA VAL A 6 -9.82 -36.02 -39.41
C VAL A 6 -9.87 -36.13 -37.89
N ALA A 7 -9.96 -37.34 -37.33
CA ALA A 7 -9.96 -37.55 -35.88
C ALA A 7 -8.66 -37.07 -35.23
N LEU A 8 -7.51 -37.35 -35.84
CA LEU A 8 -6.21 -36.92 -35.33
C LEU A 8 -6.06 -35.39 -35.32
N ILE A 9 -6.50 -34.71 -36.39
CA ILE A 9 -6.51 -33.24 -36.45
C ILE A 9 -7.45 -32.67 -35.37
N ALA A 10 -8.63 -33.24 -35.20
CA ALA A 10 -9.57 -32.80 -34.16
C ALA A 10 -8.98 -32.94 -32.75
N ILE A 11 -8.28 -34.05 -32.45
CA ILE A 11 -7.59 -34.26 -31.17
C ILE A 11 -6.46 -33.25 -30.98
N LEU A 12 -5.65 -33.00 -32.01
CA LEU A 12 -4.55 -32.04 -31.92
C LEU A 12 -5.05 -30.60 -31.69
N CYS A 13 -6.10 -30.19 -32.43
CA CYS A 13 -6.74 -28.88 -32.26
C CYS A 13 -7.36 -28.71 -30.87
N THR A 14 -8.07 -29.72 -30.36
CA THR A 14 -8.66 -29.68 -29.01
C THR A 14 -7.59 -29.66 -27.93
N ALA A 15 -6.54 -30.48 -28.02
CA ALA A 15 -5.41 -30.48 -27.09
C ALA A 15 -4.68 -29.13 -27.06
N THR A 16 -4.42 -28.54 -28.23
CA THR A 16 -3.78 -27.22 -28.34
C THR A 16 -4.65 -26.13 -27.73
N THR A 17 -5.96 -26.17 -27.98
CA THR A 17 -6.92 -25.20 -27.44
C THR A 17 -7.01 -25.30 -25.91
N LEU A 18 -7.07 -26.52 -25.38
CA LEU A 18 -7.07 -26.77 -23.93
C LEU A 18 -5.75 -26.29 -23.29
N ALA A 19 -4.61 -26.58 -23.91
CA ALA A 19 -3.31 -26.11 -23.44
C ALA A 19 -3.24 -24.56 -23.41
N CYS A 20 -3.76 -23.88 -24.43
CA CYS A 20 -3.85 -22.42 -24.46
C CYS A 20 -4.74 -21.88 -23.33
N ILE A 21 -5.91 -22.51 -23.07
CA ILE A 21 -6.80 -22.11 -21.97
C ILE A 21 -6.09 -22.27 -20.63
N VAL A 22 -5.44 -23.42 -20.39
CA VAL A 22 -4.69 -23.64 -19.13
C VAL A 22 -3.57 -22.63 -18.98
N ALA A 23 -2.83 -22.32 -20.06
CA ALA A 23 -1.77 -21.31 -20.03
C ALA A 23 -2.31 -19.90 -19.71
N LEU A 24 -3.47 -19.51 -20.26
CA LEU A 24 -4.13 -18.25 -19.95
C LEU A 24 -4.64 -18.18 -18.51
N ILE A 25 -5.20 -19.27 -17.99
CA ILE A 25 -5.63 -19.37 -16.59
C ILE A 25 -4.43 -19.27 -15.65
N ALA A 26 -3.35 -20.02 -15.93
CA ALA A 26 -2.11 -19.97 -15.16
C ALA A 26 -1.51 -18.55 -15.18
N ARG A 27 -1.43 -17.92 -16.35
CA ARG A 27 -0.98 -16.54 -16.50
C ARG A 27 -1.86 -15.56 -15.71
N ASN A 28 -3.18 -15.72 -15.74
CA ASN A 28 -4.10 -14.87 -14.99
C ASN A 28 -3.95 -15.08 -13.47
N ARG A 29 -3.78 -16.33 -13.01
CA ARG A 29 -3.51 -16.62 -11.59
C ARG A 29 -2.20 -15.99 -11.15
N VAL A 30 -1.11 -16.17 -11.90
CA VAL A 30 0.19 -15.57 -11.60
C VAL A 30 0.09 -14.04 -11.59
N ASN A 31 -0.57 -13.44 -12.58
CA ASN A 31 -0.75 -11.99 -12.65
C ASN A 31 -1.59 -11.44 -11.48
N ARG A 32 -2.55 -12.21 -10.96
CA ARG A 32 -3.29 -11.83 -9.75
C ARG A 32 -2.44 -11.91 -8.48
N HIS A 33 -1.56 -12.90 -8.35
CA HIS A 33 -0.69 -13.05 -7.19
C HIS A 33 0.50 -12.09 -7.21
N HIS A 34 0.88 -11.61 -8.39
CA HIS A 34 1.97 -10.64 -8.55
C HIS A 34 1.54 -9.20 -8.28
N ARG A 35 0.25 -8.94 -8.07
CA ARG A 35 -0.24 -7.60 -7.73
C ARG A 35 -0.15 -7.38 -6.22
N VAL A 36 0.28 -6.18 -5.84
CA VAL A 36 0.22 -5.73 -4.44
C VAL A 36 -1.24 -5.62 -3.97
N ASP A 37 -2.13 -5.16 -4.84
CA ASP A 37 -3.57 -5.14 -4.61
C ASP A 37 -4.28 -5.71 -5.86
N PRO A 38 -5.12 -6.75 -5.73
CA PRO A 38 -5.86 -7.31 -6.86
C PRO A 38 -6.80 -6.29 -7.54
N ALA A 39 -7.29 -5.29 -6.81
CA ALA A 39 -8.20 -4.27 -7.31
C ALA A 39 -7.49 -3.15 -8.08
N VAL A 40 -6.19 -2.94 -7.85
CA VAL A 40 -5.43 -1.84 -8.46
C VAL A 40 -4.51 -2.38 -9.56
N PRO A 41 -4.56 -1.84 -10.80
CA PRO A 41 -3.58 -2.19 -11.82
C PRO A 41 -2.17 -1.77 -11.37
N THR A 42 -1.19 -2.66 -11.51
CA THR A 42 0.23 -2.37 -11.28
C THR A 42 0.91 -2.01 -12.61
N ASP A 43 1.84 -1.06 -12.55
CA ASP A 43 2.70 -0.67 -13.68
C ASP A 43 3.95 -1.58 -13.78
N ALA A 44 4.09 -2.56 -12.88
CA ALA A 44 5.23 -3.48 -12.88
C ALA A 44 5.16 -4.44 -14.09
N PRO A 45 6.23 -4.53 -14.90
CA PRO A 45 6.26 -5.45 -16.02
C PRO A 45 6.32 -6.90 -15.52
N LEU A 46 5.66 -7.82 -16.25
CA LEU A 46 5.64 -9.26 -15.92
C LEU A 46 7.04 -9.90 -15.85
N THR A 47 8.04 -9.29 -16.50
CA THR A 47 9.43 -9.76 -16.46
C THR A 47 10.04 -9.69 -15.05
N TRP A 48 9.50 -8.89 -14.13
CA TRP A 48 9.97 -8.79 -12.75
C TRP A 48 9.78 -10.04 -11.90
N LEU A 49 8.93 -10.98 -12.35
CA LEU A 49 8.79 -12.29 -11.70
C LEU A 49 10.13 -13.04 -11.63
N VAL A 50 10.93 -12.93 -12.69
CA VAL A 50 12.20 -13.66 -12.85
C VAL A 50 13.43 -12.76 -12.78
N ASP A 51 13.25 -11.44 -12.88
CA ASP A 51 14.36 -10.48 -12.88
C ASP A 51 15.04 -10.42 -11.49
N PRO A 52 16.37 -10.65 -11.37
CA PRO A 52 17.09 -10.55 -10.09
C PRO A 52 17.41 -9.11 -9.66
N ARG A 53 17.10 -8.09 -10.48
CA ARG A 53 17.43 -6.69 -10.20
C ARG A 53 16.69 -6.13 -8.98
N ALA A 54 17.30 -5.11 -8.37
CA ALA A 54 16.78 -4.44 -7.17
C ALA A 54 15.30 -3.99 -7.25
N PRO A 55 14.79 -3.32 -8.31
CA PRO A 55 13.38 -2.93 -8.38
C PRO A 55 12.44 -4.15 -8.34
N ALA A 56 12.76 -5.21 -9.07
CA ALA A 56 11.98 -6.45 -9.07
C ALA A 56 12.00 -7.15 -7.69
N LYS A 57 13.11 -7.07 -6.94
CA LYS A 57 13.15 -7.55 -5.55
C LYS A 57 12.24 -6.74 -4.63
N LEU A 58 12.27 -5.40 -4.71
CA LEU A 58 11.38 -4.54 -3.90
C LEU A 58 9.91 -4.78 -4.23
N HIS A 59 9.56 -4.90 -5.51
CA HIS A 59 8.21 -5.24 -5.93
C HIS A 59 7.73 -6.58 -5.34
N ARG A 60 8.53 -7.65 -5.42
CA ARG A 60 8.18 -8.95 -4.83
C ARG A 60 7.97 -8.87 -3.31
N ARG A 61 8.75 -8.04 -2.60
CA ARG A 61 8.55 -7.79 -1.16
C ARG A 61 7.22 -7.06 -0.91
N LEU A 62 6.92 -6.01 -1.68
CA LEU A 62 5.65 -5.29 -1.59
C LEU A 62 4.44 -6.17 -1.95
N ALA A 63 4.57 -7.05 -2.94
CA ALA A 63 3.54 -8.03 -3.27
C ALA A 63 3.29 -8.99 -2.09
N LYS A 64 4.36 -9.46 -1.42
CA LYS A 64 4.24 -10.26 -0.19
C LYS A 64 3.50 -9.50 0.90
N VAL A 65 3.84 -8.23 1.13
CA VAL A 65 3.09 -7.35 2.06
C VAL A 65 1.61 -7.31 1.69
N GLY A 66 1.29 -6.97 0.43
CA GLY A 66 -0.09 -6.89 -0.05
C GLY A 66 -0.87 -8.19 0.11
N THR A 67 -0.26 -9.34 -0.16
CA THR A 67 -0.88 -10.65 0.07
C THR A 67 -1.14 -10.92 1.56
N SER A 68 -0.19 -10.58 2.43
CA SER A 68 -0.33 -10.77 3.88
C SER A 68 -1.41 -9.88 4.49
N THR A 69 -1.47 -8.59 4.12
CA THR A 69 -2.50 -7.67 4.61
C THR A 69 -3.88 -8.00 4.05
N THR A 70 -3.95 -8.51 2.81
CA THR A 70 -5.19 -9.05 2.23
C THR A 70 -5.68 -10.27 2.97
N ALA A 71 -4.80 -11.23 3.28
CA ALA A 71 -5.17 -12.38 4.11
C ALA A 71 -5.69 -11.95 5.49
N VAL A 72 -5.06 -10.99 6.16
CA VAL A 72 -5.54 -10.46 7.45
C VAL A 72 -6.91 -9.79 7.32
N ALA A 73 -7.10 -8.97 6.28
CA ALA A 73 -8.37 -8.28 6.05
C ALA A 73 -9.52 -9.27 5.73
N ASP A 74 -9.23 -10.30 4.94
CA ASP A 74 -10.20 -11.33 4.56
C ASP A 74 -10.54 -12.24 5.75
N ASP A 75 -9.56 -12.61 6.58
CA ASP A 75 -9.75 -13.41 7.80
C ASP A 75 -10.64 -12.70 8.83
N LEU A 76 -10.52 -11.37 8.94
CA LEU A 76 -11.27 -10.56 9.90
C LEU A 76 -12.60 -10.04 9.34
N ARG A 77 -12.85 -10.22 8.03
CA ARG A 77 -14.10 -9.79 7.42
C ARG A 77 -15.22 -10.74 7.87
N PRO A 78 -16.33 -10.22 8.42
CA PRO A 78 -17.44 -11.08 8.80
C PRO A 78 -17.99 -11.78 7.55
N THR A 79 -17.92 -13.11 7.50
CA THR A 79 -18.50 -13.90 6.41
C THR A 79 -19.97 -14.20 6.73
N GLY A 80 -20.91 -13.80 5.87
CA GLY A 80 -22.33 -14.20 5.96
C GLY A 80 -23.34 -13.06 5.80
N ARG A 81 -24.64 -13.40 5.80
CA ARG A 81 -25.74 -12.43 5.57
C ARG A 81 -25.80 -11.27 6.58
N LYS A 82 -25.21 -11.44 7.77
CA LYS A 82 -25.16 -10.41 8.83
C LYS A 82 -23.99 -9.42 8.70
N ALA A 83 -23.10 -9.61 7.72
CA ALA A 83 -21.91 -8.77 7.52
C ALA A 83 -22.19 -7.31 7.13
N ARG A 84 -23.39 -7.00 6.61
CA ARG A 84 -23.71 -5.69 6.03
C ARG A 84 -23.83 -4.53 7.05
N LYS A 85 -23.84 -4.80 8.35
CA LYS A 85 -24.05 -3.78 9.41
C LYS A 85 -22.93 -3.70 10.43
N VAL A 86 -21.89 -4.51 10.31
CA VAL A 86 -20.79 -4.52 11.28
C VAL A 86 -19.75 -3.50 10.84
N GLU A 87 -19.43 -2.56 11.73
CA GLU A 87 -18.35 -1.60 11.52
C GLU A 87 -17.03 -2.34 11.27
N PRO A 88 -16.24 -1.95 10.25
CA PRO A 88 -14.99 -2.62 9.94
C PRO A 88 -14.05 -2.56 11.16
N SER A 89 -13.49 -3.72 11.53
CA SER A 89 -12.52 -3.79 12.62
C SER A 89 -11.37 -2.81 12.37
N PRO A 90 -10.83 -2.13 13.41
CA PRO A 90 -9.69 -1.23 13.25
C PRO A 90 -8.47 -1.93 12.63
N LEU A 91 -8.34 -3.26 12.80
CA LEU A 91 -7.30 -4.05 12.15
C LEU A 91 -7.50 -4.16 10.64
N VAL A 92 -8.76 -4.23 10.16
CA VAL A 92 -9.08 -4.23 8.72
C VAL A 92 -8.74 -2.88 8.11
N ALA A 93 -9.11 -1.77 8.77
CA ALA A 93 -8.73 -0.43 8.33
C ALA A 93 -7.21 -0.26 8.25
N THR A 94 -6.48 -0.70 9.29
CA THR A 94 -5.00 -0.70 9.29
C THR A 94 -4.42 -1.55 8.15
N ALA A 95 -5.02 -2.70 7.85
CA ALA A 95 -4.60 -3.57 6.75
C ALA A 95 -4.80 -2.90 5.38
N GLU A 96 -5.92 -2.20 5.20
CA GLU A 96 -6.23 -1.44 3.99
C GLU A 96 -5.28 -0.25 3.81
N ASP A 97 -4.96 0.48 4.88
CA ASP A 97 -3.99 1.58 4.86
C ASP A 97 -2.58 1.10 4.48
N LEU A 98 -2.11 -0.01 5.08
CA LEU A 98 -0.82 -0.61 4.73
C LEU A 98 -0.79 -1.09 3.27
N ARG A 99 -1.91 -1.63 2.76
CA ARG A 99 -2.03 -2.01 1.35
C ARG A 99 -1.95 -0.78 0.44
N ALA A 100 -2.67 0.28 0.77
CA ALA A 100 -2.64 1.53 0.01
C ALA A 100 -1.22 2.13 -0.02
N GLN A 101 -0.52 2.15 1.11
CA GLN A 101 0.88 2.56 1.19
C GLN A 101 1.79 1.69 0.33
N ALA A 102 1.63 0.36 0.38
CA ALA A 102 2.40 -0.57 -0.44
C ALA A 102 2.19 -0.33 -1.95
N VAL A 103 0.97 -0.04 -2.38
CA VAL A 103 0.65 0.31 -3.78
C VAL A 103 1.32 1.63 -4.20
N LEU A 104 1.34 2.64 -3.32
CA LEU A 104 2.02 3.90 -3.60
C LEU A 104 3.54 3.72 -3.76
N LEU A 105 4.16 2.93 -2.87
CA LEU A 105 5.57 2.59 -2.96
C LEU A 105 5.85 1.79 -4.24
N ASP A 106 4.98 0.84 -4.62
CA ASP A 106 5.14 0.05 -5.84
C ASP A 106 5.16 0.92 -7.10
N ARG A 107 4.23 1.88 -7.20
CA ARG A 107 4.21 2.87 -8.29
C ARG A 107 5.48 3.71 -8.32
N GLN A 108 6.05 4.05 -7.17
CA GLN A 108 7.35 4.74 -7.11
C GLN A 108 8.49 3.85 -7.61
N VAL A 109 8.52 2.55 -7.22
CA VAL A 109 9.50 1.58 -7.74
C VAL A 109 9.39 1.48 -9.27
N ALA A 110 8.17 1.36 -9.81
CA ALA A 110 7.91 1.28 -11.25
C ALA A 110 8.44 2.52 -11.99
N ARG A 111 8.14 3.73 -11.48
CA ARG A 111 8.66 4.98 -12.06
C ARG A 111 10.20 5.05 -12.01
N LEU A 112 10.82 4.67 -10.89
CA LEU A 112 12.28 4.69 -10.75
C LEU A 112 12.98 3.64 -11.62
N ALA A 113 12.31 2.56 -11.98
CA ALA A 113 12.89 1.50 -12.81
C ALA A 113 13.12 1.94 -14.27
N VAL A 114 12.39 2.96 -14.74
CA VAL A 114 12.58 3.55 -16.08
C VAL A 114 13.85 4.41 -16.14
N LEU A 115 14.33 4.92 -15.01
CA LEU A 115 15.52 5.77 -14.95
C LEU A 115 16.82 5.01 -15.23
N ALA A 116 17.82 5.74 -15.71
CA ALA A 116 19.17 5.23 -15.90
C ALA A 116 19.77 4.65 -14.59
N ALA A 117 20.65 3.66 -14.74
CA ALA A 117 21.15 2.88 -13.60
C ALA A 117 21.88 3.72 -12.54
N GLY A 118 22.60 4.77 -12.94
CA GLY A 118 23.26 5.69 -12.00
C GLY A 118 22.27 6.52 -11.19
N ALA A 119 21.28 7.12 -11.87
CA ALA A 119 20.30 8.02 -11.25
C ALA A 119 19.33 7.33 -10.28
N ARG A 120 19.05 6.04 -10.46
CA ARG A 120 18.10 5.31 -9.61
C ARG A 120 18.67 4.74 -8.31
N ARG A 121 20.00 4.62 -8.15
CA ARG A 121 20.59 3.92 -6.99
C ARG A 121 20.23 4.55 -5.65
N GLY A 122 20.42 5.87 -5.51
CA GLY A 122 20.10 6.62 -4.30
C GLY A 122 18.61 6.55 -3.94
N PRO A 123 17.71 6.95 -4.85
CA PRO A 123 16.27 6.88 -4.62
C PRO A 123 15.76 5.46 -4.31
N LEU A 124 16.26 4.42 -4.99
CA LEU A 124 15.88 3.04 -4.69
C LEU A 124 16.36 2.58 -3.30
N HIS A 125 17.54 3.01 -2.85
CA HIS A 125 18.00 2.70 -1.51
C HIS A 125 17.13 3.36 -0.43
N GLN A 126 16.75 4.63 -0.63
CA GLN A 126 15.82 5.32 0.26
C GLN A 126 14.46 4.62 0.29
N LEU A 127 13.93 4.28 -0.88
CA LEU A 127 12.65 3.58 -1.02
C LEU A 127 12.70 2.20 -0.36
N GLY A 128 13.85 1.52 -0.41
CA GLY A 128 14.10 0.26 0.29
C GLY A 128 13.81 0.36 1.80
N ARG A 129 14.22 1.44 2.46
CA ARG A 129 13.94 1.63 3.90
C ARG A 129 12.44 1.79 4.17
N SER A 130 11.74 2.57 3.34
CA SER A 130 10.29 2.70 3.46
C SER A 130 9.55 1.38 3.23
N VAL A 131 10.07 0.51 2.34
CA VAL A 131 9.56 -0.85 2.17
C VAL A 131 9.83 -1.70 3.42
N ASP A 132 11.00 -1.58 4.05
CA ASP A 132 11.33 -2.26 5.30
C ASP A 132 10.36 -1.87 6.43
N ASP A 133 10.02 -0.58 6.55
CA ASP A 133 9.08 -0.07 7.56
C ASP A 133 7.67 -0.64 7.36
N VAL A 134 7.17 -0.66 6.11
CA VAL A 134 5.86 -1.22 5.76
C VAL A 134 5.83 -2.74 5.96
N GLU A 135 6.91 -3.45 5.62
CA GLU A 135 7.03 -4.89 5.85
C GLU A 135 7.02 -5.21 7.35
N ALA A 136 7.75 -4.44 8.16
CA ALA A 136 7.74 -4.59 9.61
C ALA A 136 6.35 -4.30 10.21
N ALA A 137 5.65 -3.28 9.71
CA ALA A 137 4.28 -2.98 10.12
C ALA A 137 3.30 -4.10 9.74
N ALA A 138 3.40 -4.64 8.52
CA ALA A 138 2.60 -5.77 8.08
C ALA A 138 2.87 -7.04 8.88
N ALA A 139 4.14 -7.33 9.20
CA ALA A 139 4.51 -8.44 10.06
C ALA A 139 3.91 -8.31 11.47
N ARG A 140 3.95 -7.10 12.07
CA ARG A 140 3.28 -6.81 13.35
C ARG A 140 1.77 -6.99 13.26
N LEU A 141 1.15 -6.53 12.17
CA LEU A 141 -0.29 -6.70 11.95
C LEU A 141 -0.70 -8.18 11.87
N VAL A 142 0.09 -9.00 11.16
CA VAL A 142 -0.12 -10.46 11.09
C VAL A 142 0.04 -11.11 12.47
N ALA A 143 1.06 -10.70 13.24
CA ALA A 143 1.23 -11.19 14.61
C ALA A 143 0.03 -10.81 15.50
N LEU A 144 -0.48 -9.59 15.39
CA LEU A 144 -1.67 -9.14 16.14
C LEU A 144 -2.94 -9.89 15.69
N SER A 145 -3.14 -10.11 14.39
CA SER A 145 -4.32 -10.82 13.90
C SER A 145 -4.35 -12.28 14.35
N THR A 146 -3.19 -12.95 14.38
CA THR A 146 -3.09 -14.33 14.89
C THR A 146 -3.35 -14.42 16.40
N GLN A 147 -2.95 -13.41 17.17
CA GLN A 147 -3.26 -13.30 18.61
C GLN A 147 -4.75 -13.07 18.85
N VAL A 148 -5.42 -12.25 18.04
CA VAL A 148 -6.87 -12.04 18.14
C VAL A 148 -7.65 -13.28 17.71
N ARG A 149 -7.19 -13.98 16.66
CA ARG A 149 -7.85 -15.17 16.11
C ARG A 149 -7.67 -16.42 16.97
N THR A 150 -6.56 -16.52 17.71
CA THR A 150 -6.34 -17.60 18.66
C THR A 150 -6.80 -17.09 20.02
N PRO A 151 -8.11 -17.16 20.36
CA PRO A 151 -8.53 -16.84 21.70
C PRO A 151 -7.73 -17.78 22.62
N ARG A 152 -6.89 -17.19 23.48
CA ARG A 152 -6.08 -17.91 24.46
C ARG A 152 -6.89 -18.89 25.32
N GLY A 153 -8.23 -18.81 25.29
CA GLY A 153 -9.16 -19.70 25.97
C GLY A 153 -9.41 -21.09 25.35
N LEU A 154 -8.79 -21.48 24.23
CA LEU A 154 -8.86 -22.88 23.73
C LEU A 154 -7.53 -23.66 23.86
N SER A 155 -6.48 -23.01 24.37
CA SER A 155 -5.18 -23.65 24.69
C SER A 155 -4.69 -23.30 26.09
N ALA A 156 -5.52 -22.65 26.91
CA ALA A 156 -5.27 -22.50 28.32
C ALA A 156 -5.77 -23.77 29.02
N ASP A 157 -4.84 -24.54 29.59
CA ASP A 157 -5.14 -25.27 30.82
C ASP A 157 -5.94 -24.33 31.75
N ASP A 158 -6.99 -24.84 32.41
CA ASP A 158 -7.85 -24.08 33.32
C ASP A 158 -7.05 -23.22 34.33
N GLY A 159 -5.83 -23.64 34.69
CA GLY A 159 -4.91 -22.88 35.53
C GLY A 159 -4.47 -21.53 34.95
N THR A 160 -4.30 -21.39 33.63
CA THR A 160 -3.84 -20.13 33.01
C THR A 160 -4.94 -19.07 33.04
N LEU A 161 -6.20 -19.50 32.94
CA LEU A 161 -7.35 -18.59 33.03
C LEU A 161 -7.55 -18.12 34.48
N ALA A 162 -7.38 -19.02 35.45
CA ALA A 162 -7.34 -18.66 36.87
C ALA A 162 -6.20 -17.67 37.18
N ASP A 163 -5.01 -17.86 36.61
CA ASP A 163 -3.86 -16.96 36.79
C ASP A 163 -4.08 -15.56 36.20
N ILE A 164 -4.74 -15.47 35.03
CA ILE A 164 -5.06 -14.18 34.42
C ILE A 164 -6.11 -13.45 35.26
N THR A 165 -7.16 -14.13 35.71
CA THR A 165 -8.17 -13.54 36.59
C THR A 165 -7.53 -13.05 37.90
N ALA A 166 -6.71 -13.89 38.54
CA ALA A 166 -5.95 -13.51 39.73
C ALA A 166 -4.96 -12.37 39.50
N ARG A 167 -4.49 -12.14 38.26
CA ARG A 167 -3.62 -11.02 37.91
C ARG A 167 -4.41 -9.74 37.64
N VAL A 168 -5.59 -9.83 37.06
CA VAL A 168 -6.52 -8.71 36.91
C VAL A 168 -7.02 -8.26 38.27
N ASP A 169 -7.40 -9.19 39.15
CA ASP A 169 -7.86 -8.89 40.51
C ASP A 169 -6.75 -8.19 41.32
N ARG A 170 -5.52 -8.70 41.27
CA ARG A 170 -4.35 -8.04 41.90
C ARG A 170 -4.09 -6.64 41.36
N LEU A 171 -4.32 -6.41 40.07
CA LEU A 171 -4.10 -5.10 39.46
C LEU A 171 -5.23 -4.12 39.83
N ALA A 172 -6.45 -4.61 39.96
CA ALA A 172 -7.59 -3.84 40.47
C ALA A 172 -7.40 -3.49 41.95
N GLU A 173 -6.91 -4.43 42.77
CA GLU A 173 -6.57 -4.22 44.18
C GLU A 173 -5.46 -3.18 44.34
N ALA A 174 -4.36 -3.30 43.57
CA ALA A 174 -3.29 -2.29 43.56
C ALA A 174 -3.79 -0.91 43.11
N HIS A 175 -4.75 -0.85 42.18
CA HIS A 175 -5.34 0.41 41.77
C HIS A 175 -6.23 1.02 42.86
N GLN A 176 -6.99 0.20 43.59
CA GLN A 176 -7.76 0.63 44.74
C GLN A 176 -6.87 1.14 45.88
N GLU A 177 -5.77 0.44 46.17
CA GLU A 177 -4.79 0.87 47.18
C GLU A 177 -4.16 2.21 46.82
N LEU A 178 -3.80 2.43 45.55
CA LEU A 178 -3.31 3.73 45.08
C LEU A 178 -4.35 4.84 45.24
N VAL A 179 -5.61 4.56 44.91
CA VAL A 179 -6.72 5.51 45.10
C VAL A 179 -6.93 5.83 46.58
N GLU A 180 -6.82 4.85 47.47
CA GLU A 180 -6.92 5.06 48.92
C GLU A 180 -5.75 5.87 49.48
N LEU A 181 -4.52 5.59 49.04
CA LEU A 181 -3.34 6.36 49.41
C LEU A 181 -3.43 7.81 48.90
N ASP A 182 -3.90 8.03 47.67
CA ASP A 182 -4.12 9.37 47.13
C ASP A 182 -5.20 10.12 47.93
N ARG A 183 -6.26 9.44 48.37
CA ARG A 183 -7.29 10.02 49.24
C ARG A 183 -6.74 10.37 50.62
N GLY A 184 -5.99 9.47 51.25
CA GLY A 184 -5.39 9.67 52.58
C GLY A 184 -4.34 10.79 52.62
N ASN A 185 -3.66 11.02 51.49
CA ASN A 185 -2.69 12.10 51.32
C ASN A 185 -3.31 13.42 50.84
N GLY A 186 -4.64 13.50 50.69
CA GLY A 186 -5.34 14.71 50.24
C GLY A 186 -5.07 15.09 48.78
N LEU A 187 -4.59 14.14 47.95
CA LEU A 187 -4.26 14.36 46.54
C LEU A 187 -5.50 14.32 45.63
N HIS A 188 -6.65 13.84 46.12
CA HIS A 188 -7.89 13.70 45.36
C HIS A 188 -8.61 15.01 44.99
N ASP A 189 -8.29 16.13 45.64
CA ASP A 189 -8.90 17.43 45.35
C ASP A 189 -8.08 18.30 44.39
N ARG A 190 -7.01 17.75 43.80
CA ARG A 190 -6.38 18.40 42.66
C ARG A 190 -7.12 17.93 41.41
N PRO A 191 -8.12 18.67 40.89
CA PRO A 191 -8.63 18.38 39.56
C PRO A 191 -7.40 18.33 38.66
N LEU A 192 -7.21 17.20 37.98
CA LEU A 192 -6.29 17.14 36.85
C LEU A 192 -6.69 18.33 35.98
N ALA A 193 -5.88 19.40 36.05
CA ALA A 193 -5.99 20.49 35.11
C ALA A 193 -5.94 19.78 33.76
N ALA A 194 -7.08 19.82 33.06
CA ALA A 194 -7.23 19.13 31.79
C ALA A 194 -5.94 19.40 31.00
N PRO A 195 -5.28 18.36 30.44
CA PRO A 195 -4.05 18.55 29.68
C PRO A 195 -4.30 19.74 28.77
N PRO A 196 -3.46 20.79 28.82
CA PRO A 196 -3.75 22.04 28.16
C PRO A 196 -4.10 21.68 26.73
N LEU A 197 -5.39 21.85 26.39
CA LEU A 197 -5.85 21.79 25.03
C LEU A 197 -4.87 22.71 24.31
N VAL A 198 -4.04 22.12 23.46
CA VAL A 198 -3.16 22.86 22.58
C VAL A 198 -4.07 23.89 21.95
N ARG A 199 -3.94 25.15 22.41
CA ARG A 199 -4.64 26.28 21.81
C ARG A 199 -4.05 26.34 20.42
N THR A 200 -4.71 25.69 19.47
CA THR A 200 -4.68 26.13 18.09
C THR A 200 -4.89 27.63 18.14
N PRO A 201 -4.00 28.43 17.52
CA PRO A 201 -4.13 29.87 17.52
C PRO A 201 -5.44 30.26 16.84
N GLU A 202 -6.48 30.47 17.65
CA GLU A 202 -7.62 31.30 17.31
C GLU A 202 -7.11 32.74 17.18
N GLY A 203 -6.73 33.10 15.97
CA GLY A 203 -6.19 34.42 15.67
C GLY A 203 -5.74 34.59 14.22
N GLY A 204 -6.26 33.78 13.30
CA GLY A 204 -6.12 33.99 11.86
C GLY A 204 -7.46 34.42 11.31
N ALA A 205 -7.54 35.68 10.86
CA ALA A 205 -8.70 36.30 10.26
C ALA A 205 -9.46 35.33 9.33
N ARG A 206 -10.76 35.17 9.58
CA ARG A 206 -11.69 34.58 8.61
C ARG A 206 -11.67 35.47 7.37
N SER A 207 -10.88 35.10 6.36
CA SER A 207 -11.19 35.49 5.00
C SER A 207 -12.61 35.00 4.70
N PRO A 208 -13.51 35.86 4.18
CA PRO A 208 -14.83 35.44 3.77
C PRO A 208 -14.70 34.29 2.79
N LEU A 209 -15.36 33.18 3.09
CA LEU A 209 -15.51 32.07 2.16
C LEU A 209 -16.09 32.64 0.85
N PRO A 210 -15.46 32.45 -0.32
CA PRO A 210 -16.09 32.84 -1.57
C PRO A 210 -17.42 32.07 -1.70
N PRO A 211 -18.49 32.74 -2.16
CA PRO A 211 -19.79 32.11 -2.33
C PRO A 211 -19.66 30.87 -3.24
N PRO A 212 -20.48 29.83 -3.00
CA PRO A 212 -20.48 28.64 -3.85
C PRO A 212 -20.70 29.07 -5.31
N PRO A 213 -19.94 28.52 -6.27
CA PRO A 213 -20.14 28.80 -7.67
C PRO A 213 -21.57 28.43 -8.04
N ALA A 214 -22.30 29.38 -8.64
CA ALA A 214 -23.66 29.19 -9.09
C ALA A 214 -23.79 27.91 -9.94
N PRO A 215 -24.92 27.19 -9.86
CA PRO A 215 -25.17 26.04 -10.72
C PRO A 215 -25.01 26.49 -12.18
N ARG A 216 -24.04 25.88 -12.88
CA ARG A 216 -23.81 26.14 -14.29
C ARG A 216 -25.12 25.87 -15.04
N PRO A 217 -25.62 26.80 -15.87
CA PRO A 217 -26.76 26.53 -16.73
C PRO A 217 -26.42 25.34 -17.62
N ALA A 218 -27.37 24.41 -17.74
CA ALA A 218 -27.29 23.27 -18.65
C ALA A 218 -26.98 23.78 -20.06
N THR A 219 -25.74 23.58 -20.50
CA THR A 219 -25.34 23.86 -21.87
C THR A 219 -25.98 22.77 -22.73
N ARG A 220 -27.05 23.22 -23.40
CA ARG A 220 -27.66 22.57 -24.56
C ARG A 220 -26.55 22.09 -25.51
N PRO A 221 -26.61 20.86 -26.05
CA PRO A 221 -25.62 20.40 -27.02
C PRO A 221 -25.75 21.24 -28.31
N THR A 222 -24.87 22.22 -28.45
CA THR A 222 -24.67 22.96 -29.70
C THR A 222 -23.88 22.07 -30.64
N ALA A 223 -24.43 21.93 -31.84
CA ALA A 223 -23.91 21.16 -32.95
C ALA A 223 -22.43 21.47 -33.26
N ALA A 224 -21.74 20.42 -33.71
CA ALA A 224 -20.35 20.43 -34.15
C ALA A 224 -20.04 21.60 -35.09
N ALA A 225 -19.08 22.44 -34.68
CA ALA A 225 -18.38 23.35 -35.57
C ALA A 225 -17.12 22.64 -36.14
N PRO A 226 -16.81 22.82 -37.44
CA PRO A 226 -15.65 22.22 -38.07
C PRO A 226 -14.33 22.81 -37.55
N PRO A 227 -13.22 22.05 -37.64
CA PRO A 227 -11.91 22.49 -37.15
C PRO A 227 -11.37 23.66 -37.98
N SER A 228 -11.06 24.78 -37.31
CA SER A 228 -10.24 25.85 -37.88
C SER A 228 -8.78 25.38 -38.07
N PRO A 229 -8.13 25.78 -39.18
CA PRO A 229 -6.71 25.53 -39.40
C PRO A 229 -5.88 26.40 -38.44
N GLY A 230 -5.06 25.74 -37.62
CA GLY A 230 -4.11 26.40 -36.73
C GLY A 230 -2.97 27.07 -37.49
N PRO A 231 -2.41 28.17 -36.96
CA PRO A 231 -1.33 28.91 -37.58
C PRO A 231 -0.02 28.11 -37.58
N ALA A 232 0.72 28.24 -38.68
CA ALA A 232 2.09 27.77 -38.82
C ALA A 232 2.97 28.48 -37.78
N ASP A 233 3.41 27.73 -36.77
CA ASP A 233 4.37 28.22 -35.78
C ASP A 233 5.79 27.91 -36.28
N ASP A 234 6.36 28.96 -36.88
CA ASP A 234 7.72 29.04 -37.38
C ASP A 234 8.59 29.50 -36.20
N THR A 235 9.16 28.56 -35.43
CA THR A 235 10.26 28.88 -34.52
C THR A 235 11.24 27.74 -34.39
N ARG A 236 12.08 27.63 -35.42
CA ARG A 236 13.31 26.84 -35.44
C ARG A 236 14.37 27.53 -34.57
N VAL A 237 14.36 27.28 -33.26
CA VAL A 237 15.49 27.67 -32.39
C VAL A 237 16.62 26.66 -32.61
N ALA A 238 17.71 27.14 -33.21
CA ALA A 238 18.93 26.36 -33.43
C ALA A 238 19.59 25.97 -32.09
N PRO A 239 20.19 24.78 -31.98
CA PRO A 239 21.00 24.42 -30.83
C PRO A 239 22.30 25.24 -30.82
N GLN A 240 22.46 26.08 -29.79
CA GLN A 240 23.77 26.66 -29.45
C GLN A 240 24.74 25.51 -29.15
N THR A 241 25.73 25.37 -30.03
CA THR A 241 26.85 24.47 -29.84
C THR A 241 27.84 25.17 -28.91
N GLU A 242 27.79 24.82 -27.62
CA GLU A 242 28.78 25.26 -26.65
C GLU A 242 30.13 24.59 -26.96
N PRO A 243 31.22 25.35 -27.13
CA PRO A 243 32.53 24.76 -27.43
C PRO A 243 33.07 23.97 -26.23
N PRO A 244 33.78 22.85 -26.48
CA PRO A 244 34.34 22.03 -25.41
C PRO A 244 35.36 22.83 -24.58
N GLN A 245 35.09 22.94 -23.28
CA GLN A 245 36.02 23.46 -22.28
C GLN A 245 37.34 22.66 -22.31
N PRO A 246 38.51 23.31 -22.29
CA PRO A 246 39.80 22.64 -22.26
C PRO A 246 39.96 21.86 -20.95
N GLN A 247 40.11 20.53 -21.06
CA GLN A 247 40.47 19.68 -19.93
C GLN A 247 41.86 20.06 -19.43
N THR A 248 41.91 20.62 -18.23
CA THR A 248 43.15 20.81 -17.48
C THR A 248 43.54 19.48 -16.84
N TRP A 249 44.65 18.90 -17.32
CA TRP A 249 45.23 17.70 -16.73
C TRP A 249 45.88 18.03 -15.37
N PRO A 250 45.74 17.18 -14.34
CA PRO A 250 46.44 17.37 -13.09
C PRO A 250 47.96 17.13 -13.27
N PRO A 251 48.81 17.88 -12.55
CA PRO A 251 50.26 17.76 -12.65
C PRO A 251 50.73 16.38 -12.19
N THR A 252 51.63 15.80 -12.97
CA THR A 252 52.29 14.53 -12.69
C THR A 252 53.18 14.65 -11.44
N PRO A 253 53.11 13.73 -10.47
CA PRO A 253 54.02 13.75 -9.34
C PRO A 253 55.44 13.35 -9.78
N SER A 254 56.39 14.26 -9.58
CA SER A 254 57.83 14.01 -9.75
C SER A 254 58.30 12.99 -8.71
N ARG A 255 59.05 11.99 -9.16
CA ARG A 255 59.81 11.05 -8.33
C ARG A 255 61.10 11.67 -7.83
#